data_AF-A0AAW2L4P0-F1
#
_entry.id   AF-A0AAW2L4P0-F1
#
_cell.length_a   1.000
_cell.length_b   1.000
_cell.length_c   1.000
_cell.angle_alpha   90.00
_cell.angle_beta   90.00
_cell.angle_gamma   90.00
#
_symmetry.space_group_name_H-M   'P 1'
#
loop_
_entity.id
_entity.type
_entity.pdbx_description
1 polymer ?
#
loop_
_entity_poly.entity_id
_entity_poly.type
_entity_poly.pdbx_seq_one_letter_code
_entity_poly.pdbx_strand_id
1 'polypeptide(L)'
;MPSREAALKALNQISSDEASAKVLIEAGILPPLVKDLFTVGSKQLPMRLKELSATILANVVNSGQDFDSIPVGPEHQTLVSEEVIHNLLHLISNTGPAIECKLLQVLVGLTSSPTTVSSVVSAIKSSGATISLVQFIEAPQRDLRLASIKLLQNLSPLMGRELASCLRGPSGQLGSLIRVISENVGITEEQAAAVGLLADLPERDAGLTRQMLDEGAFQLFISRIIRIRQGETRGSRFMTPYLEGLVKVLSRITFALSEESGAARALCREHNLASLFIDLLQVNGLDNVQMVSAMAIENLSQESKNLTRLPEFPSPGFCASIFPCLSKPPIITGLCKVHRGTCSLKDTFCLLEGQAVDKLVALLDHTNDKVVEASLAALSTLLDDGVVIEEGVQVLLEAEGVKPILEVLLEKRTDSLRRRAVWAVERLLRTEEIAYEVSGDPNISTALVDAFQHGDYRTRQIAERALKHVDKIPNFSGIFPNVG
;
A
#
# COMPACT_ATOMS: atom_id res chain seq x y z
N MET A 1 -20.11 15.11 -47.10
CA MET A 1 -19.91 15.68 -45.75
C MET A 1 -21.16 15.56 -44.86
N PRO A 2 -22.37 15.98 -45.27
CA PRO A 2 -23.57 15.91 -44.40
C PRO A 2 -23.97 14.49 -43.97
N SER A 3 -23.91 13.52 -44.88
CA SER A 3 -24.18 12.10 -44.57
C SER A 3 -23.19 11.52 -43.56
N ARG A 4 -21.91 11.87 -43.68
CA ARG A 4 -20.85 11.42 -42.76
C ARG A 4 -21.03 12.02 -41.37
N GLU A 5 -21.36 13.30 -41.28
CA GLU A 5 -21.68 13.94 -40.00
C GLU A 5 -22.90 13.30 -39.33
N ALA A 6 -23.97 13.02 -40.09
CA ALA A 6 -25.15 12.34 -39.57
C ALA A 6 -24.82 10.94 -39.04
N ALA A 7 -24.00 10.17 -39.78
CA ALA A 7 -23.55 8.86 -39.36
C ALA A 7 -22.71 8.91 -38.07
N LEU A 8 -21.74 9.81 -37.96
CA LEU A 8 -20.93 9.97 -36.74
C LEU A 8 -21.80 10.38 -35.54
N LYS A 9 -22.80 11.25 -35.73
CA LYS A 9 -23.73 11.60 -34.64
C LYS A 9 -24.55 10.40 -34.18
N ALA A 10 -25.07 9.60 -35.11
CA ALA A 10 -25.81 8.37 -34.77
C ALA A 10 -24.92 7.36 -34.04
N LEU A 11 -23.72 7.11 -34.56
CA LEU A 11 -22.73 6.22 -33.94
C LEU A 11 -22.31 6.68 -32.55
N ASN A 12 -22.20 8.00 -32.32
CA ASN A 12 -21.90 8.55 -31.00
C ASN A 12 -23.00 8.27 -29.97
N GLN A 13 -24.27 8.27 -30.41
CA GLN A 13 -25.37 7.87 -29.52
C GLN A 13 -25.33 6.36 -29.25
N ILE A 14 -25.14 5.55 -30.30
CA ILE A 14 -25.08 4.09 -30.16
C ILE A 14 -23.91 3.64 -29.29
N SER A 15 -22.72 4.24 -29.47
CA SER A 15 -21.52 3.84 -28.72
C SER A 15 -21.59 4.16 -27.23
N SER A 16 -22.51 5.04 -26.81
CA SER A 16 -22.66 5.40 -25.39
C SER A 16 -23.20 4.26 -24.51
N ASP A 17 -23.74 3.20 -25.14
CA ASP A 17 -24.17 1.97 -24.49
C ASP A 17 -23.10 0.86 -24.62
N GLU A 18 -22.77 0.19 -23.51
CA GLU A 18 -21.67 -0.78 -23.46
C GLU A 18 -21.92 -2.02 -24.33
N ALA A 19 -23.16 -2.52 -24.36
CA ALA A 19 -23.52 -3.68 -25.19
C ALA A 19 -23.38 -3.33 -26.69
N SER A 20 -23.82 -2.12 -27.05
CA SER A 20 -23.72 -1.59 -28.40
C SER A 20 -22.27 -1.37 -28.84
N ALA A 21 -21.37 -0.98 -27.93
CA ALA A 21 -19.94 -0.81 -28.23
C ALA A 21 -19.29 -2.11 -28.74
N LYS A 22 -19.63 -3.27 -28.16
CA LYS A 22 -19.11 -4.58 -28.61
C LYS A 22 -19.57 -4.91 -30.04
N VAL A 23 -20.86 -4.70 -30.32
CA VAL A 23 -21.43 -4.91 -31.66
C VAL A 23 -20.76 -3.99 -32.70
N LEU A 24 -20.45 -2.73 -32.32
CA LEU A 24 -19.73 -1.82 -33.23
C LEU A 24 -18.31 -2.29 -33.52
N ILE A 25 -17.61 -2.88 -32.54
CA ILE A 25 -16.28 -3.47 -32.75
C ILE A 25 -16.35 -4.62 -33.75
N GLU A 26 -17.29 -5.55 -33.55
CA GLU A 26 -17.52 -6.67 -34.46
C GLU A 26 -17.89 -6.21 -35.88
N ALA A 27 -18.62 -5.11 -35.99
CA ALA A 27 -18.96 -4.46 -37.26
C ALA A 27 -17.77 -3.71 -37.91
N GLY A 28 -16.58 -3.70 -37.29
CA GLY A 28 -15.37 -3.11 -37.86
C GLY A 28 -15.31 -1.58 -37.74
N ILE A 29 -15.82 -1.00 -36.64
CA ILE A 29 -15.83 0.46 -36.46
C ILE A 29 -14.43 1.08 -36.25
N LEU A 30 -13.46 0.32 -35.74
CA LEU A 30 -12.16 0.86 -35.31
C LEU A 30 -11.29 1.41 -36.45
N PRO A 31 -11.03 0.68 -37.57
CA PRO A 31 -10.21 1.22 -38.65
C PRO A 31 -10.74 2.55 -39.24
N PRO A 32 -12.05 2.71 -39.50
CA PRO A 32 -12.61 4.01 -39.92
C PRO A 32 -12.35 5.14 -38.93
N LEU A 33 -12.51 4.91 -37.63
CA LEU A 33 -12.28 5.93 -36.59
C LEU A 33 -10.81 6.34 -36.51
N VAL A 34 -9.89 5.37 -36.52
CA VAL A 34 -8.45 5.60 -36.51
C VAL A 34 -8.03 6.42 -37.72
N LYS A 35 -8.51 6.04 -38.92
CA LYS A 35 -8.27 6.79 -40.16
C LYS A 35 -8.79 8.22 -40.07
N ASP A 36 -9.98 8.41 -39.51
CA ASP A 36 -10.63 9.72 -39.39
C ASP A 36 -9.90 10.67 -38.44
N LEU A 37 -9.29 10.13 -37.39
CA LEU A 37 -8.46 10.88 -36.47
C LEU A 37 -7.10 11.26 -37.09
N PHE A 38 -6.43 10.29 -37.71
CA PHE A 38 -5.04 10.44 -38.17
C PHE A 38 -4.88 11.05 -39.56
N THR A 39 -5.95 11.16 -40.35
CA THR A 39 -5.86 11.83 -41.66
C THR A 39 -5.50 13.31 -41.49
N VAL A 40 -4.40 13.72 -42.14
CA VAL A 40 -3.89 15.11 -42.21
C VAL A 40 -3.99 15.61 -43.66
N GLY A 41 -4.09 16.94 -43.83
CA GLY A 41 -4.07 17.59 -45.15
C GLY A 41 -5.47 17.80 -45.75
N SER A 42 -5.56 17.85 -47.09
CA SER A 42 -6.79 18.24 -47.81
C SER A 42 -7.98 17.30 -47.60
N LYS A 43 -7.75 16.08 -47.10
CA LYS A 43 -8.78 15.07 -46.80
C LYS A 43 -9.15 14.98 -45.32
N GLN A 44 -8.59 15.85 -44.47
CA GLN A 44 -8.83 15.79 -43.04
C GLN A 44 -10.29 16.12 -42.71
N LEU A 45 -10.80 15.46 -41.66
CA LEU A 45 -12.07 15.85 -41.09
C LEU A 45 -11.98 17.23 -40.41
N PRO A 46 -13.04 18.05 -40.48
CA PRO A 46 -13.18 19.21 -39.61
C PRO A 46 -13.03 18.80 -38.13
N MET A 47 -12.46 19.68 -37.31
CA MET A 47 -12.16 19.40 -35.90
C MET A 47 -13.38 18.88 -35.12
N ARG A 48 -14.57 19.43 -35.37
CA ARG A 48 -15.83 18.97 -34.78
C ARG A 48 -16.14 17.49 -35.07
N LEU A 49 -15.81 17.00 -36.26
CA LEU A 49 -16.03 15.59 -36.61
C LEU A 49 -14.91 14.69 -36.08
N LYS A 50 -13.67 15.22 -35.93
CA LYS A 50 -12.61 14.51 -35.20
C LYS A 50 -12.97 14.32 -33.72
N GLU A 51 -13.58 15.32 -33.10
CA GLU A 51 -14.10 15.22 -31.73
C GLU A 51 -15.17 14.13 -31.58
N LEU A 52 -16.13 14.07 -32.52
CA LEU A 52 -17.11 12.96 -32.54
C LEU A 52 -16.44 11.60 -32.70
N SER A 53 -15.44 11.50 -33.59
CA SER A 53 -14.71 10.25 -33.82
C SER A 53 -13.91 9.83 -32.57
N ALA A 54 -13.26 10.77 -31.90
CA ALA A 54 -12.55 10.54 -30.64
C ALA A 54 -13.51 10.12 -29.53
N THR A 55 -14.71 10.72 -29.47
CA THR A 55 -15.74 10.36 -28.49
C THR A 55 -16.24 8.93 -28.71
N ILE A 56 -16.54 8.55 -29.97
CA ILE A 56 -16.94 7.19 -30.30
C ILE A 56 -15.83 6.21 -29.91
N LEU A 57 -14.58 6.51 -30.26
CA LEU A 57 -13.44 5.66 -29.92
C LEU A 57 -13.28 5.50 -28.40
N ALA A 58 -13.39 6.59 -27.63
CA ALA A 58 -13.31 6.55 -26.17
C ALA A 58 -14.40 5.66 -25.55
N ASN A 59 -15.64 5.76 -26.05
CA ASN A 59 -16.73 4.90 -25.58
C ASN A 59 -16.47 3.43 -25.91
N VAL A 60 -16.02 3.15 -27.14
CA VAL A 60 -15.80 1.79 -27.63
C VAL A 60 -14.66 1.09 -26.89
N VAL A 61 -13.57 1.80 -26.58
CA VAL A 61 -12.43 1.24 -25.86
C VAL A 61 -12.78 0.85 -24.41
N ASN A 62 -13.78 1.47 -23.81
CA ASN A 62 -14.23 1.11 -22.45
C ASN A 62 -15.11 -0.15 -22.39
N SER A 63 -15.29 -0.88 -23.50
CA SER A 63 -16.14 -2.10 -23.57
C SER A 63 -15.49 -3.38 -23.03
N GLY A 64 -14.24 -3.31 -22.56
CA GLY A 64 -13.50 -4.43 -21.96
C GLY A 64 -12.99 -5.48 -22.96
N GLN A 65 -12.85 -5.12 -24.25
CA GLN A 65 -12.27 -5.99 -25.28
C GLN A 65 -10.73 -5.99 -25.23
N ASP A 66 -10.12 -7.05 -25.76
CA ASP A 66 -8.67 -7.15 -25.88
C ASP A 66 -8.17 -6.46 -27.15
N PHE A 67 -7.86 -5.18 -27.03
CA PHE A 67 -7.42 -4.34 -28.16
C PHE A 67 -6.02 -4.66 -28.67
N ASP A 68 -5.31 -5.63 -28.08
CA ASP A 68 -4.06 -6.18 -28.64
C ASP A 68 -4.31 -7.20 -29.76
N SER A 69 -5.54 -7.70 -29.90
CA SER A 69 -5.91 -8.71 -30.90
C SER A 69 -6.70 -8.17 -32.10
N ILE A 70 -7.18 -6.92 -32.02
CA ILE A 70 -8.11 -6.35 -33.00
C ILE A 70 -7.36 -5.44 -33.99
N PRO A 71 -7.36 -5.77 -35.30
CA PRO A 71 -6.67 -4.97 -36.30
C PRO A 71 -7.40 -3.66 -36.58
N VAL A 72 -6.65 -2.56 -36.65
CA VAL A 72 -7.14 -1.19 -36.94
C VAL A 72 -6.44 -0.54 -38.12
N GLY A 73 -5.32 -1.09 -38.59
CA GLY A 73 -4.48 -0.51 -39.62
C GLY A 73 -3.88 -1.53 -40.59
N PRO A 74 -3.02 -1.09 -41.52
CA PRO A 74 -2.22 -2.00 -42.34
C PRO A 74 -1.33 -2.89 -41.47
N GLU A 75 -0.83 -3.99 -42.03
CA GLU A 75 0.15 -4.88 -41.37
C GLU A 75 -0.32 -5.46 -40.01
N HIS A 76 -1.63 -5.59 -39.80
CA HIS A 76 -2.23 -6.06 -38.54
C HIS A 76 -1.94 -5.16 -37.33
N GLN A 77 -1.66 -3.88 -37.55
CA GLN A 77 -1.58 -2.89 -36.47
C GLN A 77 -2.87 -2.88 -35.63
N THR A 78 -2.70 -2.69 -34.33
CA THR A 78 -3.76 -2.65 -33.31
C THR A 78 -3.79 -1.28 -32.62
N LEU A 79 -4.78 -1.01 -31.76
CA LEU A 79 -4.84 0.28 -31.05
C LEU A 79 -3.66 0.52 -30.11
N VAL A 80 -2.96 -0.55 -29.71
CA VAL A 80 -1.81 -0.50 -28.80
C VAL A 80 -0.46 -0.62 -29.51
N SER A 81 -0.47 -0.69 -30.84
CA SER A 81 0.74 -0.60 -31.65
C SER A 81 1.43 0.75 -31.44
N GLU A 82 2.76 0.75 -31.36
CA GLU A 82 3.56 1.93 -31.00
C GLU A 82 3.23 3.16 -31.86
N GLU A 83 3.15 2.99 -33.19
CA GLU A 83 2.80 4.08 -34.12
C GLU A 83 1.41 4.67 -33.84
N VAL A 84 0.42 3.82 -33.53
CA VAL A 84 -0.95 4.28 -33.25
C VAL A 84 -0.98 5.09 -31.95
N ILE A 85 -0.29 4.62 -30.90
CA ILE A 85 -0.18 5.35 -29.63
C ILE A 85 0.59 6.67 -29.83
N HIS A 86 1.69 6.67 -30.59
CA HIS A 86 2.43 7.90 -30.92
C HIS A 86 1.55 8.91 -31.65
N ASN A 87 0.73 8.46 -32.60
CA ASN A 87 -0.22 9.33 -33.31
C ASN A 87 -1.31 9.89 -32.37
N LEU A 88 -1.81 9.08 -31.42
CA LEU A 88 -2.75 9.56 -30.38
C LEU A 88 -2.09 10.61 -29.48
N LEU A 89 -0.87 10.36 -29.01
CA LEU A 89 -0.10 11.29 -28.17
C LEU A 89 0.21 12.59 -28.93
N HIS A 90 0.56 12.50 -30.21
CA HIS A 90 0.75 13.66 -31.05
C HIS A 90 -0.55 14.48 -31.18
N LEU A 91 -1.72 13.84 -31.36
CA LEU A 91 -2.99 14.55 -31.39
C LEU A 91 -3.34 15.18 -30.02
N ILE A 92 -3.06 14.49 -28.91
CA ILE A 92 -3.22 15.06 -27.57
C ILE A 92 -2.40 16.35 -27.44
N SER A 93 -1.16 16.38 -27.92
CA SER A 93 -0.32 17.59 -27.81
C SER A 93 -0.66 18.72 -28.79
N ASN A 94 -1.52 18.48 -29.79
CA ASN A 94 -1.76 19.42 -30.90
C ASN A 94 -3.24 19.74 -31.14
N THR A 95 -4.13 19.37 -30.22
CA THR A 95 -5.58 19.65 -30.33
C THR A 95 -6.07 20.48 -29.14
N GLY A 96 -7.37 20.75 -29.06
CA GLY A 96 -7.95 21.53 -27.95
C GLY A 96 -8.58 20.63 -26.88
N PRO A 97 -8.91 21.18 -25.70
CA PRO A 97 -9.33 20.43 -24.51
C PRO A 97 -10.45 19.40 -24.73
N ALA A 98 -11.38 19.69 -25.65
CA ALA A 98 -12.47 18.78 -26.00
C ALA A 98 -11.96 17.47 -26.62
N ILE A 99 -11.01 17.54 -27.56
CA ILE A 99 -10.43 16.35 -28.20
C ILE A 99 -9.38 15.72 -27.30
N GLU A 100 -8.52 16.52 -26.66
CA GLU A 100 -7.51 16.05 -25.70
C GLU A 100 -8.13 15.15 -24.64
N CYS A 101 -9.25 15.58 -24.05
CA CYS A 101 -9.96 14.82 -23.03
C CYS A 101 -10.42 13.45 -23.55
N LYS A 102 -10.99 13.39 -24.77
CA LYS A 102 -11.45 12.13 -25.37
C LYS A 102 -10.29 11.21 -25.71
N LEU A 103 -9.17 11.74 -26.21
CA LEU A 103 -8.01 10.94 -26.53
C LEU A 103 -7.30 10.41 -25.27
N LEU A 104 -7.25 11.20 -24.19
CA LEU A 104 -6.81 10.68 -22.89
C LEU A 104 -7.75 9.59 -22.38
N GLN A 105 -9.07 9.73 -22.55
CA GLN A 105 -10.03 8.68 -22.19
C GLN A 105 -9.82 7.39 -23.01
N VAL A 106 -9.43 7.49 -24.28
CA VAL A 106 -8.99 6.33 -25.07
C VAL A 106 -7.80 5.64 -24.42
N LEU A 107 -6.75 6.40 -24.05
CA LEU A 107 -5.57 5.83 -23.38
C LEU A 107 -5.91 5.24 -22.00
N VAL A 108 -6.83 5.85 -21.25
CA VAL A 108 -7.34 5.29 -19.97
C VAL A 108 -7.97 3.93 -20.22
N GLY A 109 -8.87 3.81 -21.21
CA GLY A 109 -9.51 2.54 -21.54
C GLY A 109 -8.49 1.49 -21.99
N LEU A 110 -7.52 1.87 -22.84
CA LEU A 110 -6.45 0.97 -23.27
C LEU A 110 -5.52 0.55 -22.13
N THR A 111 -5.35 1.34 -21.08
CA THR A 111 -4.49 1.00 -19.93
C THR A 111 -5.25 0.31 -18.79
N SER A 112 -6.57 0.15 -18.92
CA SER A 112 -7.39 -0.53 -17.91
C SER A 112 -7.30 -2.05 -17.99
N SER A 113 -6.72 -2.61 -19.08
CA SER A 113 -6.46 -4.05 -19.21
C SER A 113 -4.98 -4.39 -18.93
N PRO A 114 -4.70 -5.46 -18.17
CA PRO A 114 -3.33 -5.96 -17.97
C PRO A 114 -2.61 -6.38 -19.27
N THR A 115 -3.34 -6.79 -20.31
CA THR A 115 -2.75 -7.25 -21.59
C THR A 115 -2.14 -6.10 -22.39
N THR A 116 -2.77 -4.92 -22.32
CA THR A 116 -2.46 -3.78 -23.19
C THR A 116 -1.60 -2.72 -22.51
N VAL A 117 -1.65 -2.61 -21.18
CA VAL A 117 -0.96 -1.55 -20.44
C VAL A 117 0.56 -1.49 -20.70
N SER A 118 1.21 -2.65 -20.86
CA SER A 118 2.65 -2.72 -21.12
C SER A 118 3.03 -2.08 -22.46
N SER A 119 2.24 -2.31 -23.51
CA SER A 119 2.46 -1.74 -24.84
C SER A 119 2.28 -0.22 -24.83
N VAL A 120 1.24 0.27 -24.15
CA VAL A 120 1.00 1.71 -23.99
C VAL A 120 2.12 2.38 -23.19
N VAL A 121 2.58 1.77 -22.10
CA VAL A 121 3.73 2.24 -21.32
C VAL A 121 4.98 2.35 -22.18
N SER A 122 5.29 1.32 -22.98
CA SER A 122 6.44 1.32 -23.88
C SER A 122 6.38 2.49 -24.87
N ALA A 123 5.23 2.69 -25.51
CA ALA A 123 5.05 3.76 -26.47
C ALA A 123 5.10 5.17 -25.86
N ILE A 124 4.56 5.38 -24.65
CA ILE A 124 4.67 6.65 -23.92
C ILE A 124 6.13 6.96 -23.56
N LYS A 125 6.89 5.93 -23.15
CA LYS A 125 8.32 6.09 -22.84
C LYS A 125 9.12 6.41 -24.10
N SER A 126 8.90 5.71 -25.21
CA SER A 126 9.63 5.95 -26.45
C SER A 126 9.29 7.29 -27.11
N SER A 127 8.07 7.81 -26.92
CA SER A 127 7.67 9.13 -27.41
C SER A 127 8.09 10.29 -26.52
N GLY A 128 8.57 10.03 -25.29
CA GLY A 128 8.90 11.07 -24.31
C GLY A 128 7.69 11.85 -23.77
N ALA A 129 6.47 11.31 -23.87
CA ALA A 129 5.25 12.06 -23.54
C ALA A 129 4.94 12.18 -22.04
N THR A 130 5.70 11.49 -21.17
CA THR A 130 5.43 11.42 -19.72
C THR A 130 5.24 12.79 -19.07
N ILE A 131 6.13 13.76 -19.34
CA ILE A 131 6.05 15.09 -18.72
C ILE A 131 4.79 15.83 -19.18
N SER A 132 4.48 15.79 -20.48
CA SER A 132 3.28 16.42 -21.04
C SER A 132 1.99 15.81 -20.47
N LEU A 133 1.96 14.49 -20.26
CA LEU A 133 0.82 13.82 -19.62
C LEU A 133 0.64 14.26 -18.16
N VAL A 134 1.74 14.39 -17.41
CA VAL A 134 1.74 14.89 -16.02
C VAL A 134 1.28 16.35 -15.93
N GLN A 135 1.63 17.19 -16.90
CA GLN A 135 1.21 18.60 -16.93
C GLN A 135 -0.31 18.79 -16.98
N PHE A 136 -1.08 17.83 -17.53
CA PHE A 136 -2.55 17.90 -17.52
C PHE A 136 -3.17 17.83 -16.11
N ILE A 137 -2.39 17.53 -15.05
CA ILE A 137 -2.84 17.68 -13.65
C ILE A 137 -3.20 19.15 -13.35
N GLU A 138 -2.65 20.12 -14.07
CA GLU A 138 -2.97 21.55 -13.92
C GLU A 138 -4.04 22.05 -14.88
N ALA A 139 -4.60 21.17 -15.72
CA ALA A 139 -5.62 21.56 -16.67
C ALA A 139 -6.81 22.21 -15.96
N PRO A 140 -7.30 23.38 -16.43
CA PRO A 140 -8.45 24.04 -15.81
C PRO A 140 -9.74 23.25 -16.00
N GLN A 141 -9.87 22.50 -17.11
CA GLN A 141 -11.01 21.64 -17.37
C GLN A 141 -10.92 20.37 -16.51
N ARG A 142 -11.92 20.21 -15.64
CA ARG A 142 -11.99 19.07 -14.70
C ARG A 142 -11.96 17.71 -15.40
N ASP A 143 -12.72 17.54 -16.48
CA ASP A 143 -12.78 16.25 -17.19
C ASP A 143 -11.45 15.86 -17.84
N LEU A 144 -10.71 16.87 -18.32
CA LEU A 144 -9.37 16.69 -18.89
C LEU A 144 -8.37 16.28 -17.81
N ARG A 145 -8.39 17.00 -16.68
CA ARG A 145 -7.56 16.72 -15.51
C ARG A 145 -7.83 15.32 -14.93
N LEU A 146 -9.11 14.96 -14.77
CA LEU A 146 -9.52 13.62 -14.32
C LEU A 146 -9.03 12.51 -15.26
N ALA A 147 -9.18 12.69 -16.58
CA ALA A 147 -8.73 11.70 -17.55
C ALA A 147 -7.20 11.50 -17.48
N SER A 148 -6.43 12.59 -17.34
CA SER A 148 -4.98 12.50 -17.12
C SER A 148 -4.65 11.76 -15.83
N ILE A 149 -5.25 12.14 -14.69
CA ILE A 149 -4.98 11.50 -13.39
C ILE A 149 -5.26 9.99 -13.44
N LYS A 150 -6.38 9.57 -14.05
CA LYS A 150 -6.71 8.15 -14.24
C LYS A 150 -5.69 7.43 -15.13
N LEU A 151 -5.24 8.06 -16.21
CA LEU A 151 -4.21 7.49 -17.07
C LEU A 151 -2.91 7.30 -16.28
N LEU A 152 -2.44 8.34 -15.59
CA LEU A 152 -1.23 8.28 -14.78
C LEU A 152 -1.33 7.22 -13.69
N GLN A 153 -2.51 7.07 -13.06
CA GLN A 153 -2.76 6.02 -12.07
C GLN A 153 -2.59 4.63 -12.70
N ASN A 154 -3.20 4.37 -13.87
CA ASN A 154 -3.05 3.09 -14.57
C ASN A 154 -1.59 2.79 -14.98
N LEU A 155 -0.81 3.82 -15.29
CA LEU A 155 0.61 3.68 -15.66
C LEU A 155 1.53 3.48 -14.46
N SER A 156 1.12 3.92 -13.26
CA SER A 156 1.97 3.98 -12.07
C SER A 156 2.60 2.64 -11.64
N PRO A 157 1.96 1.46 -11.78
CA PRO A 157 2.62 0.19 -11.43
C PRO A 157 3.85 -0.13 -12.29
N LEU A 158 3.93 0.43 -13.51
CA LEU A 158 5.02 0.20 -14.48
C LEU A 158 5.92 1.43 -14.69
N MET A 159 5.52 2.59 -14.17
CA MET A 159 6.20 3.88 -14.35
C MET A 159 6.38 4.65 -13.03
N GLY A 160 6.23 3.99 -11.87
CA GLY A 160 6.14 4.67 -10.58
C GLY A 160 7.35 5.57 -10.25
N ARG A 161 8.57 5.16 -10.59
CA ARG A 161 9.78 5.97 -10.35
C ARG A 161 9.83 7.20 -11.25
N GLU A 162 9.53 7.02 -12.53
CA GLU A 162 9.48 8.08 -13.52
C GLU A 162 8.38 9.10 -13.17
N LEU A 163 7.18 8.64 -12.82
CA LEU A 163 6.08 9.52 -12.39
C LEU A 163 6.41 10.26 -11.09
N ALA A 164 6.98 9.57 -10.09
CA ALA A 164 7.44 10.22 -8.87
C ALA A 164 8.53 11.27 -9.14
N SER A 165 9.39 11.07 -10.15
CA SER A 165 10.37 12.07 -10.57
C SER A 165 9.72 13.29 -11.25
N CYS A 166 8.70 13.09 -12.08
CA CYS A 166 7.99 14.17 -12.78
C CYS A 166 7.06 14.98 -11.87
N LEU A 167 6.47 14.35 -10.85
CA LEU A 167 5.60 15.03 -9.89
C LEU A 167 6.38 15.92 -8.93
N ARG A 168 7.64 15.57 -8.65
CA ARG A 168 8.49 16.29 -7.69
C ARG A 168 9.21 17.49 -8.29
N GLY A 169 9.74 18.32 -7.39
CA GLY A 169 10.56 19.48 -7.70
C GLY A 169 9.73 20.75 -7.92
N PRO A 170 10.40 21.91 -8.08
CA PRO A 170 9.73 23.22 -8.13
C PRO A 170 8.76 23.39 -9.29
N SER A 171 9.01 22.70 -10.41
CA SER A 171 8.14 22.68 -11.60
C SER A 171 7.28 21.41 -11.68
N GLY A 172 7.32 20.59 -10.63
CA GLY A 172 6.56 19.35 -10.52
C GLY A 172 5.10 19.60 -10.15
N GLN A 173 4.27 18.60 -10.39
CA GLN A 173 2.81 18.71 -10.26
C GLN A 173 2.22 18.16 -8.95
N LEU A 174 3.09 17.87 -7.97
CA LEU A 174 2.70 17.34 -6.67
C LEU A 174 1.74 18.27 -5.91
N GLY A 175 2.07 19.57 -5.79
CA GLY A 175 1.21 20.52 -5.07
C GLY A 175 -0.17 20.69 -5.71
N SER A 176 -0.22 20.70 -7.05
CA SER A 176 -1.49 20.71 -7.80
C SER A 176 -2.30 19.45 -7.54
N LEU A 177 -1.66 18.27 -7.46
CA LEU A 177 -2.30 17.00 -7.13
C LEU A 177 -2.79 16.97 -5.67
N ILE A 178 -2.00 17.46 -4.71
CA ILE A 178 -2.39 17.58 -3.28
C ILE A 178 -3.60 18.51 -3.13
N ARG A 179 -3.64 19.61 -3.88
CA ARG A 179 -4.78 20.54 -3.90
C ARG A 179 -6.06 19.87 -4.39
N VAL A 180 -5.99 19.04 -5.44
CA VAL A 180 -7.12 18.24 -5.91
C VAL A 180 -7.59 17.29 -4.80
N ILE A 181 -6.68 16.54 -4.17
CA ILE A 181 -7.00 15.58 -3.10
C ILE A 181 -7.65 16.28 -1.90
N SER A 182 -7.15 17.46 -1.54
CA SER A 182 -7.52 18.19 -0.31
C SER A 182 -8.67 19.17 -0.50
N GLU A 183 -9.27 19.24 -1.69
CA GLU A 183 -10.38 20.14 -1.96
C GLU A 183 -11.55 19.88 -0.97
N ASN A 184 -12.01 20.95 -0.30
CA ASN A 184 -13.01 20.86 0.77
C ASN A 184 -14.44 20.77 0.19
N VAL A 185 -14.65 19.79 -0.67
CA VAL A 185 -15.94 19.39 -1.26
C VAL A 185 -16.29 17.96 -0.85
N GLY A 186 -17.45 17.46 -1.29
CA GLY A 186 -17.79 16.04 -1.14
C GLY A 186 -16.83 15.15 -1.93
N ILE A 187 -16.56 13.92 -1.45
CA ILE A 187 -15.58 13.02 -2.07
C ILE A 187 -15.98 12.68 -3.52
N THR A 188 -15.16 13.11 -4.47
CA THR A 188 -15.36 12.91 -5.91
C THR A 188 -14.51 11.76 -6.49
N GLU A 189 -14.85 11.31 -7.71
CA GLU A 189 -14.02 10.36 -8.47
C GLU A 189 -12.59 10.89 -8.67
N GLU A 190 -12.46 12.19 -8.93
CA GLU A 190 -11.19 12.86 -9.16
C GLU A 190 -10.30 12.85 -7.92
N GLN A 191 -10.89 13.09 -6.75
CA GLN A 191 -10.18 12.97 -5.47
C GLN A 191 -9.70 11.54 -5.23
N ALA A 192 -10.55 10.54 -5.49
CA ALA A 192 -10.19 9.13 -5.34
C ALA A 192 -9.08 8.70 -6.32
N ALA A 193 -9.16 9.10 -7.58
CA ALA A 193 -8.13 8.82 -8.58
C ALA A 193 -6.80 9.54 -8.26
N ALA A 194 -6.87 10.78 -7.79
CA ALA A 194 -5.69 11.57 -7.45
C ALA A 194 -4.91 10.97 -6.27
N VAL A 195 -5.62 10.60 -5.20
CA VAL A 195 -4.99 9.95 -4.05
C VAL A 195 -4.55 8.53 -4.39
N GLY A 196 -5.27 7.83 -5.27
CA GLY A 196 -4.88 6.54 -5.81
C GLY A 196 -3.56 6.61 -6.57
N LEU A 197 -3.41 7.58 -7.48
CA LEU A 197 -2.14 7.86 -8.16
C LEU A 197 -1.00 8.05 -7.16
N LEU A 198 -1.16 8.91 -6.15
CA LEU A 198 -0.12 9.09 -5.12
C LEU A 198 0.14 7.82 -4.31
N ALA A 199 -0.89 7.03 -4.02
CA ALA A 199 -0.77 5.78 -3.27
C ALA A 199 0.02 4.72 -4.04
N ASP A 200 -0.09 4.69 -5.37
CA ASP A 200 0.53 3.68 -6.23
C ASP A 200 2.02 3.98 -6.58
N LEU A 201 2.52 5.18 -6.26
CA LEU A 201 3.94 5.53 -6.42
C LEU A 201 4.85 4.71 -5.48
N PRO A 202 6.18 4.66 -5.67
CA PRO A 202 7.06 3.91 -4.78
C PRO A 202 6.97 4.38 -3.32
N GLU A 203 6.53 3.50 -2.41
CA GLU A 203 6.27 3.81 -0.99
C GLU A 203 7.48 4.36 -0.22
N ARG A 204 8.70 3.95 -0.62
CA ARG A 204 9.96 4.35 0.01
C ARG A 204 10.69 5.48 -0.73
N ASP A 205 10.00 6.23 -1.59
CA ASP A 205 10.59 7.41 -2.22
C ASP A 205 10.73 8.55 -1.18
N ALA A 206 11.92 8.65 -0.59
CA ALA A 206 12.24 9.64 0.44
C ALA A 206 12.05 11.09 -0.02
N GLY A 207 12.39 11.39 -1.28
CA GLY A 207 12.25 12.76 -1.78
C GLY A 207 10.79 13.15 -2.01
N LEU A 208 9.93 12.19 -2.38
CA LEU A 208 8.49 12.43 -2.48
C LEU A 208 7.89 12.67 -1.09
N THR A 209 8.19 11.78 -0.15
CA THR A 209 7.76 11.91 1.24
C THR A 209 8.20 13.24 1.86
N ARG A 210 9.45 13.66 1.63
CA ARG A 210 9.97 14.94 2.11
C ARG A 210 9.23 16.14 1.52
N GLN A 211 9.05 16.17 0.20
CA GLN A 211 8.31 17.26 -0.42
C GLN A 211 6.86 17.34 0.08
N MET A 212 6.20 16.19 0.29
CA MET A 212 4.86 16.14 0.88
C MET A 212 4.82 16.64 2.33
N LEU A 213 5.86 16.40 3.12
CA LEU A 213 6.03 16.97 4.46
C LEU A 213 6.16 18.49 4.39
N ASP A 214 7.03 18.99 3.51
CA ASP A 214 7.29 20.42 3.35
C ASP A 214 6.04 21.18 2.87
N GLU A 215 5.21 20.55 2.04
CA GLU A 215 3.93 21.10 1.56
C GLU A 215 2.76 20.91 2.55
N GLY A 216 2.98 20.28 3.71
CA GLY A 216 1.94 20.08 4.74
C GLY A 216 0.85 19.08 4.33
N ALA A 217 1.11 18.22 3.34
CA ALA A 217 0.12 17.30 2.78
C ALA A 217 -0.37 16.27 3.82
N PHE A 218 0.54 15.76 4.64
CA PHE A 218 0.21 14.75 5.64
C PHE A 218 -0.78 15.27 6.69
N GLN A 219 -0.63 16.50 7.16
CA GLN A 219 -1.56 17.13 8.11
C GLN A 219 -2.97 17.22 7.52
N LEU A 220 -3.08 17.61 6.24
CA LEU A 220 -4.35 17.66 5.53
C LEU A 220 -4.99 16.26 5.44
N PHE A 221 -4.19 15.24 5.12
CA PHE A 221 -4.68 13.86 4.99
C PHE A 221 -5.09 13.26 6.33
N ILE A 222 -4.32 13.51 7.40
CA ILE A 222 -4.68 13.13 8.78
C ILE A 222 -6.03 13.73 9.16
N SER A 223 -6.19 15.04 8.96
CA SER A 223 -7.47 15.72 9.23
C SER A 223 -8.62 15.09 8.45
N ARG A 224 -8.40 14.76 7.17
CA ARG A 224 -9.43 14.15 6.33
C ARG A 224 -9.80 12.74 6.76
N ILE A 225 -8.82 11.91 7.12
CA ILE A 225 -9.05 10.55 7.66
C ILE A 225 -9.90 10.64 8.94
N ILE A 226 -9.54 11.52 9.88
CA ILE A 226 -10.27 11.71 11.14
C ILE A 226 -11.73 12.09 10.87
N ARG A 227 -11.98 13.05 9.98
CA ARG A 227 -13.35 13.48 9.62
C ARG A 227 -14.18 12.37 8.98
N ILE A 228 -13.56 11.52 8.15
CA ILE A 228 -14.23 10.34 7.58
C ILE A 228 -14.59 9.35 8.70
N ARG A 229 -13.65 9.08 9.62
CA ARG A 229 -13.87 8.15 10.75
C ARG A 229 -14.94 8.64 11.73
N GLN A 230 -15.08 9.95 11.91
CA GLN A 230 -16.12 10.57 12.73
C GLN A 230 -17.49 10.64 12.05
N GLY A 231 -17.62 10.17 10.81
CA GLY A 231 -18.89 10.18 10.08
C GLY A 231 -19.32 11.58 9.59
N GLU A 232 -18.42 12.58 9.62
CA GLU A 232 -18.73 13.94 9.16
C GLU A 232 -18.86 14.03 7.63
N THR A 233 -18.41 13.01 6.90
CA THR A 233 -18.45 12.98 5.44
C THR A 233 -19.60 12.11 4.96
N ARG A 234 -20.45 12.65 4.09
CA ARG A 234 -21.56 11.88 3.49
C ARG A 234 -21.02 10.70 2.69
N GLY A 235 -21.70 9.55 2.79
CA GLY A 235 -21.39 8.35 2.02
C GLY A 235 -21.36 8.64 0.51
N SER A 236 -20.27 8.23 -0.14
CA SER A 236 -20.03 8.35 -1.58
C SER A 236 -19.43 7.03 -2.06
N ARG A 237 -19.76 6.59 -3.28
CA ARG A 237 -19.14 5.39 -3.90
C ARG A 237 -17.61 5.49 -4.01
N PHE A 238 -17.08 6.72 -3.94
CA PHE A 238 -15.65 7.01 -4.00
C PHE A 238 -15.01 7.13 -2.61
N MET A 239 -15.78 7.02 -1.52
CA MET A 239 -15.27 7.14 -0.16
C MET A 239 -14.25 6.06 0.19
N THR A 240 -14.55 4.81 -0.13
CA THR A 240 -13.64 3.68 0.11
C THR A 240 -12.30 3.83 -0.61
N PRO A 241 -12.24 3.97 -1.95
CA PRO A 241 -10.95 4.12 -2.63
C PRO A 241 -10.20 5.39 -2.20
N TYR A 242 -10.92 6.46 -1.85
CA TYR A 242 -10.31 7.68 -1.33
C TYR A 242 -9.68 7.46 0.06
N LEU A 243 -10.39 6.83 0.99
CA LEU A 243 -9.85 6.51 2.32
C LEU A 243 -8.66 5.55 2.24
N GLU A 244 -8.77 4.49 1.43
CA GLU A 244 -7.66 3.56 1.20
C GLU A 244 -6.42 4.28 0.66
N GLY A 245 -6.59 5.15 -0.33
CA GLY A 245 -5.51 5.96 -0.87
C GLY A 245 -4.90 6.89 0.19
N LEU A 246 -5.72 7.58 0.98
CA LEU A 246 -5.22 8.47 2.05
C LEU A 246 -4.38 7.70 3.08
N VAL A 247 -4.84 6.52 3.50
CA VAL A 247 -4.12 5.69 4.49
C VAL A 247 -2.82 5.15 3.90
N LYS A 248 -2.82 4.70 2.63
CA LYS A 248 -1.61 4.29 1.90
C LYS A 248 -0.61 5.41 1.73
N VAL A 249 -1.07 6.62 1.43
CA VAL A 249 -0.19 7.78 1.31
C VAL A 249 0.34 8.17 2.69
N LEU A 250 -0.49 8.16 3.73
CA LEU A 250 -0.05 8.47 5.09
C LEU A 250 1.00 7.49 5.61
N SER A 251 0.87 6.18 5.33
CA SER A 251 1.85 5.17 5.80
C SER A 251 3.27 5.40 5.28
N ARG A 252 3.44 6.12 4.16
CA ARG A 252 4.76 6.49 3.60
C ARG A 252 5.67 7.18 4.61
N ILE A 253 5.09 7.98 5.51
CA ILE A 253 5.85 8.70 6.54
C ILE A 253 6.61 7.75 7.48
N THR A 254 6.09 6.54 7.68
CA THR A 254 6.68 5.54 8.58
C THR A 254 7.97 4.95 8.02
N PHE A 255 8.23 5.07 6.72
CA PHE A 255 9.51 4.69 6.12
C PHE A 255 10.59 5.79 6.23
N ALA A 256 10.22 7.00 6.67
CA ALA A 256 11.12 8.14 6.81
C ALA A 256 11.46 8.48 8.28
N LEU A 257 11.12 7.60 9.23
CA LEU A 257 11.30 7.84 10.67
C LEU A 257 12.77 8.01 11.09
N SER A 258 13.68 7.33 10.39
CA SER A 258 15.13 7.38 10.63
C SER A 258 15.85 8.50 9.89
N GLU A 259 15.13 9.37 9.16
CA GLU A 259 15.76 10.51 8.48
C GLU A 259 16.36 11.49 9.48
N GLU A 260 17.55 12.02 9.17
CA GLU A 260 18.31 12.94 10.03
C GLU A 260 17.52 14.21 10.41
N SER A 261 16.64 14.68 9.53
CA SER A 261 15.80 15.86 9.78
C SER A 261 14.88 15.68 10.99
N GLY A 262 14.49 14.44 11.31
CA GLY A 262 13.53 14.11 12.35
C GLY A 262 12.10 14.60 12.10
N ALA A 263 11.81 15.23 10.95
CA ALA A 263 10.53 15.86 10.64
C ALA A 263 9.38 14.83 10.56
N ALA A 264 9.61 13.70 9.89
CA ALA A 264 8.65 12.60 9.83
C ALA A 264 8.27 12.09 11.23
N ARG A 265 9.28 11.86 12.08
CA ARG A 265 9.08 11.45 13.47
C ARG A 265 8.35 12.50 14.29
N ALA A 266 8.68 13.78 14.13
CA ALA A 266 8.00 14.88 14.81
C ALA A 266 6.50 14.90 14.47
N LEU A 267 6.15 14.78 13.18
CA LEU A 267 4.77 14.71 12.73
C LEU A 267 4.02 13.51 13.34
N CYS A 268 4.66 12.32 13.30
CA CYS A 268 4.07 11.11 13.86
C CYS A 268 3.69 11.27 15.33
N ARG A 269 4.57 11.93 16.11
CA ARG A 269 4.34 12.23 17.53
C ARG A 269 3.26 13.29 17.71
N GLU A 270 3.35 14.41 16.99
CA GLU A 270 2.42 15.53 17.09
C GLU A 270 0.97 15.08 16.89
N HIS A 271 0.73 14.28 15.86
CA HIS A 271 -0.60 13.79 15.50
C HIS A 271 -0.95 12.41 16.06
N ASN A 272 -0.10 11.83 16.91
CA ASN A 272 -0.29 10.50 17.51
C ASN A 272 -0.67 9.44 16.47
N LEU A 273 0.12 9.34 15.39
CA LEU A 273 -0.19 8.47 14.26
C LEU A 273 -0.28 6.99 14.64
N ALA A 274 0.45 6.55 15.67
CA ALA A 274 0.30 5.19 16.19
C ALA A 274 -1.15 4.91 16.63
N SER A 275 -1.76 5.82 17.41
CA SER A 275 -3.18 5.71 17.79
C SER A 275 -4.11 5.73 16.58
N LEU A 276 -3.85 6.61 15.60
CA LEU A 276 -4.69 6.69 14.40
C LEU A 276 -4.67 5.39 13.60
N PHE A 277 -3.50 4.78 13.39
CA PHE A 277 -3.41 3.49 12.70
C PHE A 277 -4.04 2.36 13.50
N ILE A 278 -3.90 2.35 14.83
CA ILE A 278 -4.58 1.37 15.69
C ILE A 278 -6.11 1.47 15.56
N ASP A 279 -6.65 2.69 15.49
CA ASP A 279 -8.09 2.91 15.28
C ASP A 279 -8.57 2.50 13.88
N LEU A 280 -7.67 2.49 12.90
CA LEU A 280 -7.93 2.04 11.53
C LEU A 280 -7.87 0.51 11.37
N LEU A 281 -7.27 -0.23 12.31
CA LEU A 281 -7.36 -1.70 12.33
C LEU A 281 -8.80 -2.20 12.51
N GLN A 282 -9.67 -1.37 13.09
CA GLN A 282 -11.04 -1.71 13.44
C GLN A 282 -12.06 -1.24 12.38
N VAL A 283 -11.63 -0.96 11.14
CA VAL A 283 -12.54 -0.59 10.05
C VAL A 283 -13.00 -1.86 9.33
N ASN A 284 -14.15 -2.38 9.74
CA ASN A 284 -14.72 -3.60 9.16
C ASN A 284 -14.92 -3.50 7.65
N GLY A 285 -14.53 -4.55 6.93
CA GLY A 285 -14.73 -4.67 5.48
C GLY A 285 -13.78 -3.83 4.63
N LEU A 286 -12.75 -3.20 5.22
CA LEU A 286 -11.71 -2.45 4.52
C LEU A 286 -10.33 -3.07 4.72
N ASP A 287 -10.13 -4.28 4.18
CA ASP A 287 -8.89 -5.06 4.29
C ASP A 287 -7.64 -4.25 3.94
N ASN A 288 -7.68 -3.44 2.88
CA ASN A 288 -6.54 -2.61 2.48
C ASN A 288 -6.18 -1.57 3.54
N VAL A 289 -7.17 -0.99 4.22
CA VAL A 289 -6.94 -0.04 5.33
C VAL A 289 -6.32 -0.78 6.51
N GLN A 290 -6.84 -1.95 6.86
CA GLN A 290 -6.33 -2.75 7.99
C GLN A 290 -4.89 -3.22 7.74
N MET A 291 -4.62 -3.78 6.55
CA MET A 291 -3.29 -4.21 6.10
C MET A 291 -2.28 -3.06 6.17
N VAL A 292 -2.60 -1.90 5.58
CA VAL A 292 -1.67 -0.76 5.55
C VAL A 292 -1.46 -0.18 6.94
N SER A 293 -2.50 -0.17 7.78
CA SER A 293 -2.40 0.31 9.15
C SER A 293 -1.52 -0.61 9.99
N ALA A 294 -1.66 -1.93 9.87
CA ALA A 294 -0.79 -2.89 10.54
C ALA A 294 0.67 -2.75 10.09
N MET A 295 0.91 -2.57 8.78
CA MET A 295 2.26 -2.30 8.25
C MET A 295 2.86 -0.98 8.79
N ALA A 296 2.04 0.07 8.90
CA ALA A 296 2.48 1.33 9.49
C ALA A 296 2.83 1.17 10.99
N ILE A 297 2.05 0.36 11.72
CA ILE A 297 2.30 0.02 13.12
C ILE A 297 3.58 -0.81 13.28
N GLU A 298 3.86 -1.75 12.37
CA GLU A 298 5.14 -2.47 12.31
C GLU A 298 6.29 -1.48 12.20
N ASN A 299 6.29 -0.60 11.19
CA ASN A 299 7.35 0.36 10.97
C ASN A 299 7.56 1.30 12.18
N LEU A 300 6.47 1.77 12.79
CA LEU A 300 6.54 2.63 13.97
C LEU A 300 7.11 1.88 15.19
N SER A 301 6.64 0.66 15.45
CA SER A 301 7.08 -0.15 16.61
C SER A 301 8.51 -0.66 16.49
N GLN A 302 9.03 -0.84 15.27
CA GLN A 302 10.45 -1.13 15.05
C GLN A 302 11.37 -0.02 15.62
N GLU A 303 10.92 1.23 15.63
CA GLU A 303 11.67 2.35 16.20
C GLU A 303 11.58 2.43 17.74
N SER A 304 10.68 1.67 18.39
CA SER A 304 10.48 1.76 19.84
C SER A 304 11.76 1.53 20.62
N LYS A 305 12.55 0.50 20.26
CA LYS A 305 13.83 0.22 20.93
C LYS A 305 14.87 1.33 20.78
N ASN A 306 14.86 2.05 19.65
CA ASN A 306 15.79 3.17 19.40
C ASN A 306 15.35 4.45 20.11
N LEU A 307 14.05 4.64 20.28
CA LEU A 307 13.47 5.85 20.88
C LEU A 307 13.28 5.74 22.39
N THR A 308 13.34 4.52 22.94
CA THR A 308 13.21 4.25 24.36
C THR A 308 14.40 4.84 25.12
N ARG A 309 14.10 5.69 26.12
CA ARG A 309 15.11 6.23 27.02
C ARG A 309 15.38 5.24 28.13
N LEU A 310 16.57 4.64 28.12
CA LEU A 310 17.01 3.78 29.20
C LEU A 310 17.26 4.59 30.47
N PRO A 311 16.97 4.02 31.65
CA PRO A 311 17.28 4.68 32.90
C PRO A 311 18.78 4.98 33.03
N GLU A 312 19.12 6.23 33.31
CA GLU A 312 20.48 6.61 33.68
C GLU A 312 20.70 6.29 35.16
N PHE A 313 21.64 5.39 35.43
CA PHE A 313 22.07 5.12 36.81
C PHE A 313 23.19 6.09 37.17
N PRO A 314 23.07 6.86 38.28
CA PRO A 314 24.18 7.68 38.74
C PRO A 314 25.40 6.81 39.01
N SER A 315 26.59 7.27 38.59
CA SER A 315 27.85 6.59 38.91
C SER A 315 27.95 6.38 40.42
N PRO A 316 28.27 5.18 40.92
CA PRO A 316 28.37 4.94 42.36
C PRO A 316 29.37 5.93 42.97
N GLY A 317 28.93 6.64 44.01
CA GLY A 317 29.82 7.55 44.76
C GLY A 317 30.98 6.79 45.40
N PHE A 318 32.06 7.49 45.75
CA PHE A 318 33.31 6.89 46.28
C PHE A 318 33.08 5.85 47.40
N CYS A 319 32.11 6.08 48.30
CA CYS A 319 31.79 5.13 49.38
C CYS A 319 31.04 3.87 48.91
N ALA A 320 30.23 3.96 47.84
CA ALA A 320 29.48 2.84 47.26
C ALA A 320 30.39 1.88 46.47
N SER A 321 31.49 2.39 45.91
CA SER A 321 32.52 1.61 45.21
C SER A 321 33.38 0.77 46.16
N ILE A 322 33.54 1.23 47.40
CA ILE A 322 34.36 0.58 48.44
C ILE A 322 33.51 -0.38 49.30
N PHE A 323 32.21 -0.08 49.47
CA PHE A 323 31.28 -0.91 50.23
C PHE A 323 30.00 -1.21 49.41
N PRO A 324 30.01 -2.24 48.54
CA PRO A 324 28.87 -2.60 47.69
C PRO A 324 27.60 -2.95 48.47
N CYS A 325 27.76 -3.38 49.73
CA CYS A 325 26.69 -3.83 50.62
C CYS A 325 25.87 -2.71 51.28
N LEU A 326 26.28 -1.43 51.18
CA LEU A 326 25.56 -0.30 51.80
C LEU A 326 24.66 0.49 50.85
N SER A 327 24.63 0.14 49.56
CA SER A 327 23.87 0.88 48.55
C SER A 327 22.68 0.04 48.07
N LYS A 328 21.45 0.42 48.43
CA LYS A 328 20.27 -0.14 47.77
C LYS A 328 20.21 0.42 46.35
N PRO A 329 20.15 -0.43 45.31
CA PRO A 329 19.96 0.08 43.94
C PRO A 329 18.63 0.84 43.88
N PRO A 330 18.57 1.98 43.17
CA PRO A 330 17.33 2.70 42.99
C PRO A 330 16.31 1.80 42.27
N ILE A 331 15.15 1.60 42.87
CA ILE A 331 14.03 0.89 42.23
C ILE A 331 13.35 1.88 41.29
N ILE A 332 13.59 1.72 39.99
CA ILE A 332 12.93 2.52 38.96
C ILE A 332 11.64 1.80 38.58
N THR A 333 10.51 2.38 38.97
CA THR A 333 9.17 1.87 38.63
C THR A 333 8.66 2.51 37.35
N GLY A 334 7.78 1.83 36.61
CA GLY A 334 7.18 2.37 35.38
C GLY A 334 8.04 2.26 34.12
N LEU A 335 9.06 1.40 34.12
CA LEU A 335 9.79 1.05 32.89
C LEU A 335 8.98 0.05 32.06
N CYS A 336 9.07 0.17 30.75
CA CYS A 336 8.47 -0.79 29.83
C CYS A 336 9.10 -2.18 30.02
N LYS A 337 8.28 -3.21 30.25
CA LYS A 337 8.77 -4.58 30.44
C LYS A 337 9.52 -5.12 29.22
N VAL A 338 9.08 -4.77 28.01
CA VAL A 338 9.70 -5.22 26.75
C VAL A 338 10.96 -4.41 26.37
N HIS A 339 10.95 -3.08 26.55
CA HIS A 339 12.05 -2.21 26.11
C HIS A 339 12.99 -1.73 27.22
N ARG A 340 12.70 -2.03 28.50
CA ARG A 340 13.48 -1.68 29.71
C ARG A 340 13.70 -0.17 29.96
N GLY A 341 12.94 0.70 29.30
CA GLY A 341 13.05 2.15 29.47
C GLY A 341 11.69 2.84 29.50
N THR A 342 11.68 4.16 29.47
CA THR A 342 10.44 4.93 29.36
C THR A 342 9.90 4.84 27.94
N CYS A 343 8.69 4.30 27.81
CA CYS A 343 7.97 4.20 26.55
C CYS A 343 6.59 4.85 26.65
N SER A 344 6.06 5.27 25.50
CA SER A 344 4.66 5.64 25.31
C SER A 344 4.22 5.29 23.89
N LEU A 345 2.90 5.22 23.67
CA LEU A 345 2.35 5.08 22.32
C LEU A 345 2.71 6.27 21.42
N LYS A 346 2.72 7.48 21.99
CA LYS A 346 2.93 8.72 21.23
C LYS A 346 4.40 8.95 20.89
N ASP A 347 5.30 8.82 21.87
CA ASP A 347 6.69 9.28 21.74
C ASP A 347 7.64 8.20 21.24
N THR A 348 7.39 6.95 21.65
CA THR A 348 8.21 5.79 21.28
C THR A 348 7.46 4.77 20.44
N PHE A 349 6.17 4.95 20.18
CA PHE A 349 5.34 4.01 19.40
C PHE A 349 5.24 2.59 19.97
N CYS A 350 5.35 2.47 21.30
CA CYS A 350 5.36 1.17 21.97
C CYS A 350 3.97 0.52 21.95
N LEU A 351 3.88 -0.72 21.48
CA LEU A 351 2.62 -1.45 21.29
C LEU A 351 1.91 -1.86 22.59
N LEU A 352 2.63 -1.91 23.71
CA LEU A 352 2.06 -2.26 25.01
C LEU A 352 1.03 -1.23 25.50
N GLU A 353 0.98 -0.06 24.88
CA GLU A 353 0.04 1.01 25.18
C GLU A 353 -1.07 1.06 24.10
N GLY A 354 -2.29 1.43 24.48
CA GLY A 354 -3.37 1.70 23.54
C GLY A 354 -4.06 0.50 22.89
N GLN A 355 -4.00 -0.69 23.51
CA GLN A 355 -4.66 -1.93 23.05
C GLN A 355 -4.24 -2.35 21.63
N ALA A 356 -3.02 -2.00 21.20
CA ALA A 356 -2.54 -2.33 19.87
C ALA A 356 -2.43 -3.85 19.70
N VAL A 357 -1.90 -4.54 20.72
CA VAL A 357 -1.66 -5.99 20.70
C VAL A 357 -2.97 -6.76 20.49
N ASP A 358 -4.00 -6.49 21.30
CA ASP A 358 -5.30 -7.18 21.19
C ASP A 358 -5.91 -7.02 19.80
N LYS A 359 -5.87 -5.80 19.26
CA LYS A 359 -6.41 -5.47 17.94
C LYS A 359 -5.64 -6.14 16.80
N LEU A 360 -4.32 -6.29 16.94
CA LEU A 360 -3.49 -7.01 15.97
C LEU A 360 -3.71 -8.52 16.07
N VAL A 361 -3.78 -9.08 17.29
CA VAL A 361 -4.09 -10.51 17.50
C VAL A 361 -5.43 -10.87 16.86
N ALA A 362 -6.46 -10.04 17.01
CA ALA A 362 -7.75 -10.24 16.38
C ALA A 362 -7.70 -10.31 14.83
N LEU A 363 -6.68 -9.71 14.20
CA LEU A 363 -6.50 -9.77 12.75
C LEU A 363 -5.77 -11.03 12.28
N LEU A 364 -5.27 -11.90 13.16
CA LEU A 364 -4.58 -13.13 12.76
C LEU A 364 -5.54 -14.20 12.20
N ASP A 365 -6.83 -14.14 12.53
CA ASP A 365 -7.86 -15.05 11.96
C ASP A 365 -8.35 -14.60 10.57
N HIS A 366 -7.90 -13.44 10.09
CA HIS A 366 -8.49 -12.79 8.92
C HIS A 366 -8.33 -13.65 7.66
N THR A 367 -9.36 -13.64 6.80
CA THR A 367 -9.39 -14.43 5.55
C THR A 367 -8.44 -13.89 4.47
N ASN A 368 -7.87 -12.71 4.67
CA ASN A 368 -6.96 -12.05 3.76
C ASN A 368 -5.53 -12.18 4.28
N ASP A 369 -4.74 -13.02 3.62
CA ASP A 369 -3.36 -13.31 3.98
C ASP A 369 -2.49 -12.06 4.14
N LYS A 370 -2.75 -11.00 3.36
CA LYS A 370 -1.96 -9.76 3.47
C LYS A 370 -2.24 -9.01 4.77
N VAL A 371 -3.48 -9.06 5.26
CA VAL A 371 -3.86 -8.47 6.56
C VAL A 371 -3.19 -9.26 7.69
N VAL A 372 -3.28 -10.59 7.63
CA VAL A 372 -2.62 -11.47 8.62
C VAL A 372 -1.11 -11.26 8.60
N GLU A 373 -0.49 -11.15 7.42
CA GLU A 373 0.95 -10.95 7.30
C GLU A 373 1.38 -9.64 7.94
N ALA A 374 0.71 -8.54 7.61
CA ALA A 374 1.00 -7.22 8.20
C ALA A 374 0.75 -7.20 9.72
N SER A 375 -0.27 -7.90 10.20
CA SER A 375 -0.56 -7.97 11.63
C SER A 375 0.49 -8.77 12.41
N LEU A 376 0.81 -9.98 11.93
CA LEU A 376 1.88 -10.80 12.49
C LEU A 376 3.22 -10.06 12.45
N ALA A 377 3.44 -9.25 11.41
CA ALA A 377 4.61 -8.41 11.28
C ALA A 377 4.74 -7.36 12.38
N ALA A 378 3.66 -6.65 12.68
CA ALA A 378 3.62 -5.71 13.79
C ALA A 378 3.80 -6.41 15.14
N LEU A 379 3.14 -7.55 15.39
CA LEU A 379 3.31 -8.31 16.64
C LEU A 379 4.74 -8.84 16.81
N SER A 380 5.41 -9.18 15.71
CA SER A 380 6.79 -9.69 15.73
C SER A 380 7.79 -8.71 16.35
N THR A 381 7.49 -7.40 16.41
CA THR A 381 8.37 -6.40 17.03
C THR A 381 8.47 -6.56 18.56
N LEU A 382 7.52 -7.27 19.18
CA LEU A 382 7.60 -7.67 20.60
C LEU A 382 8.61 -8.80 20.85
N LEU A 383 9.00 -9.51 19.79
CA LEU A 383 9.88 -10.68 19.84
C LEU A 383 11.23 -10.41 19.19
N ASP A 384 11.49 -9.16 18.81
CA ASP A 384 12.64 -8.72 18.03
C ASP A 384 13.97 -8.92 18.76
N ASP A 385 15.07 -8.92 18.01
CA ASP A 385 16.39 -8.82 18.66
C ASP A 385 16.57 -7.42 19.26
N GLY A 386 16.99 -7.37 20.53
CA GLY A 386 17.19 -6.14 21.29
C GLY A 386 16.08 -5.77 22.28
N VAL A 387 14.99 -6.55 22.34
CA VAL A 387 13.95 -6.42 23.38
C VAL A 387 14.04 -7.57 24.39
N VAL A 388 13.30 -7.47 25.50
CA VAL A 388 13.13 -8.58 26.45
C VAL A 388 12.10 -9.55 25.89
N ILE A 389 12.58 -10.57 25.19
CA ILE A 389 11.71 -11.51 24.46
C ILE A 389 10.74 -12.20 25.42
N GLU A 390 11.18 -12.58 26.63
CA GLU A 390 10.34 -13.26 27.63
C GLU A 390 9.14 -12.40 28.03
N GLU A 391 9.35 -11.09 28.23
CA GLU A 391 8.28 -10.15 28.53
C GLU A 391 7.37 -9.90 27.31
N GLY A 392 7.94 -9.95 26.10
CA GLY A 392 7.18 -9.87 24.85
C GLY A 392 6.26 -11.08 24.66
N VAL A 393 6.75 -12.29 24.95
CA VAL A 393 5.95 -13.53 24.98
C VAL A 393 4.86 -13.42 26.04
N GLN A 394 5.16 -12.90 27.23
CA GLN A 394 4.17 -12.70 28.29
C GLN A 394 3.05 -11.73 27.87
N VAL A 395 3.37 -10.66 27.15
CA VAL A 395 2.36 -9.75 26.55
C VAL A 395 1.46 -10.49 25.56
N LEU A 396 2.04 -11.35 24.72
CA LEU A 396 1.26 -12.16 23.76
C LEU A 396 0.39 -13.21 24.46
N LEU A 397 0.83 -13.78 25.58
CA LEU A 397 0.01 -14.67 26.40
C LEU A 397 -1.18 -13.92 27.03
N GLU A 398 -0.93 -12.74 27.59
CA GLU A 398 -1.96 -11.87 28.19
C GLU A 398 -3.04 -11.46 27.17
N ALA A 399 -2.65 -11.28 25.90
CA ALA A 399 -3.54 -10.94 24.79
C ALA A 399 -4.10 -12.16 24.04
N GLU A 400 -3.95 -13.39 24.57
CA GLU A 400 -4.37 -14.65 23.94
C GLU A 400 -3.81 -14.86 22.52
N GLY A 401 -2.66 -14.25 22.19
CA GLY A 401 -2.08 -14.21 20.85
C GLY A 401 -1.22 -15.41 20.47
N VAL A 402 -0.76 -16.22 21.43
CA VAL A 402 0.09 -17.40 21.15
C VAL A 402 -0.63 -18.39 20.26
N LYS A 403 -1.87 -18.77 20.60
CA LYS A 403 -2.65 -19.74 19.83
C LYS A 403 -2.92 -19.26 18.39
N PRO A 404 -3.41 -18.03 18.14
CA PRO A 404 -3.55 -17.50 16.78
C PRO A 404 -2.24 -17.52 15.97
N ILE A 405 -1.09 -17.23 16.59
CA ILE A 405 0.22 -17.31 15.90
C ILE A 405 0.54 -18.76 15.49
N LEU A 406 0.24 -19.74 16.36
CA LEU A 406 0.39 -21.17 16.04
C LEU A 406 -0.57 -21.59 14.90
N GLU A 407 -1.81 -21.10 14.90
CA GLU A 407 -2.79 -21.37 13.83
C GLU A 407 -2.31 -20.85 12.47
N VAL A 408 -1.71 -19.66 12.41
CA VAL A 408 -1.10 -19.12 11.17
C VAL A 408 -0.01 -20.05 10.63
N LEU A 409 0.78 -20.71 11.49
CA LEU A 409 1.76 -21.72 11.06
C LEU A 409 1.08 -22.95 10.43
N LEU A 410 -0.05 -23.38 11.00
CA LEU A 410 -0.77 -24.60 10.59
C LEU A 410 -1.53 -24.45 9.27
N GLU A 411 -2.05 -23.26 8.98
CA GLU A 411 -2.97 -23.02 7.86
C GLU A 411 -2.34 -23.09 6.46
N LYS A 412 -1.02 -23.37 6.35
CA LYS A 412 -0.29 -23.51 5.07
C LYS A 412 -0.66 -22.42 4.05
N ARG A 413 -0.60 -21.17 4.49
CA ARG A 413 -0.88 -19.96 3.68
C ARG A 413 0.28 -19.66 2.70
N THR A 414 0.64 -18.40 2.52
CA THR A 414 1.73 -17.98 1.63
C THR A 414 3.11 -18.33 2.18
N ASP A 415 4.11 -18.39 1.29
CA ASP A 415 5.51 -18.55 1.68
C ASP A 415 6.00 -17.41 2.58
N SER A 416 5.57 -16.17 2.34
CA SER A 416 5.94 -15.04 3.20
C SER A 416 5.42 -15.21 4.62
N LEU A 417 4.15 -15.58 4.78
CA LEU A 417 3.54 -15.86 6.07
C LEU A 417 4.21 -17.02 6.78
N ARG A 418 4.45 -18.13 6.08
CA ARG A 418 5.13 -19.31 6.65
C ARG A 418 6.49 -18.94 7.23
N ARG A 419 7.30 -18.16 6.52
CA ARG A 419 8.62 -17.71 7.01
C ARG A 419 8.50 -16.89 8.30
N ARG A 420 7.52 -15.98 8.35
CA ARG A 420 7.29 -15.12 9.51
C ARG A 420 6.72 -15.90 10.70
N ALA A 421 5.76 -16.79 10.45
CA ALA A 421 5.16 -17.66 11.46
C ALA A 421 6.22 -18.58 12.08
N VAL A 422 7.04 -19.26 11.28
CA VAL A 422 8.14 -20.11 11.78
C VAL A 422 9.10 -19.30 12.67
N TRP A 423 9.42 -18.06 12.30
CA TRP A 423 10.24 -17.18 13.13
C TRP A 423 9.58 -16.80 14.45
N ALA A 424 8.31 -16.38 14.41
CA ALA A 424 7.58 -16.02 15.63
C ALA A 424 7.43 -17.24 16.55
N VAL A 425 7.05 -18.40 16.01
CA VAL A 425 6.89 -19.66 16.75
C VAL A 425 8.21 -20.09 17.40
N GLU A 426 9.34 -19.99 16.70
CA GLU A 426 10.65 -20.27 17.31
C GLU A 426 10.92 -19.40 18.54
N ARG A 427 10.54 -18.12 18.52
CA ARG A 427 10.70 -17.21 19.66
C ARG A 427 9.79 -17.61 20.82
N LEU A 428 8.53 -17.95 20.53
CA LEU A 428 7.56 -18.41 21.53
C LEU A 428 8.05 -19.70 22.23
N LEU A 429 8.59 -20.64 21.46
CA LEU A 429 9.08 -21.94 21.97
C LEU A 429 10.34 -21.84 22.84
N ARG A 430 10.94 -20.65 23.00
CA ARG A 430 12.01 -20.44 23.98
C ARG A 430 11.49 -20.43 25.42
N THR A 431 10.19 -20.21 25.60
CA THR A 431 9.50 -20.33 26.88
C THR A 431 9.13 -21.79 27.13
N GLU A 432 9.59 -22.36 28.25
CA GLU A 432 9.45 -23.78 28.56
C GLU A 432 7.98 -24.22 28.65
N GLU A 433 7.11 -23.38 29.21
CA GLU A 433 5.67 -23.65 29.33
C GLU A 433 5.02 -23.80 27.95
N ILE A 434 5.31 -22.88 27.03
CA ILE A 434 4.78 -22.92 25.65
C ILE A 434 5.35 -24.13 24.90
N ALA A 435 6.65 -24.39 25.03
CA ALA A 435 7.28 -25.56 24.40
C ALA A 435 6.65 -26.87 24.88
N TYR A 436 6.35 -26.97 26.18
CA TYR A 436 5.66 -28.13 26.76
C TYR A 436 4.24 -28.28 26.20
N GLU A 437 3.43 -27.22 26.19
CA GLU A 437 2.07 -27.26 25.63
C GLU A 437 2.06 -27.65 24.15
N VAL A 438 2.95 -27.07 23.35
CA VAL A 438 3.04 -27.32 21.90
C VAL A 438 3.58 -28.72 21.59
N SER A 439 4.42 -29.31 22.45
CA SER A 439 4.96 -30.66 22.23
C SER A 439 3.91 -31.77 22.20
N GLY A 440 2.74 -31.53 22.80
CA GLY A 440 1.59 -32.41 22.73
C GLY A 440 0.81 -32.34 21.41
N ASP A 441 1.07 -31.35 20.55
CA ASP A 441 0.36 -31.15 19.28
C ASP A 441 1.20 -31.64 18.08
N PRO A 442 0.90 -32.84 17.53
CA PRO A 442 1.65 -33.38 16.40
C PRO A 442 1.52 -32.54 15.12
N ASN A 443 0.50 -31.69 15.00
CA ASN A 443 0.32 -30.83 13.84
C ASN A 443 1.39 -29.75 13.78
N ILE A 444 1.77 -29.18 14.94
CA ILE A 444 2.82 -28.16 15.01
C ILE A 444 4.18 -28.76 14.65
N SER A 445 4.53 -29.92 15.22
CA SER A 445 5.77 -30.62 14.86
C SER A 445 5.81 -30.95 13.35
N THR A 446 4.69 -31.38 12.79
CA THR A 446 4.57 -31.65 11.35
C THR A 446 4.78 -30.40 10.50
N ALA A 447 4.19 -29.26 10.90
CA ALA A 447 4.36 -27.99 10.19
C ALA A 447 5.81 -27.47 10.28
N LEU A 448 6.47 -27.63 11.43
CA LEU A 448 7.88 -27.27 11.60
C LEU A 448 8.81 -28.17 10.79
N VAL A 449 8.55 -29.48 10.74
CA VAL A 449 9.30 -30.42 9.88
C VAL A 449 9.12 -30.07 8.40
N ASP A 450 7.89 -29.75 7.97
CA ASP A 450 7.63 -29.29 6.61
C ASP A 450 8.44 -28.02 6.27
N ALA A 451 8.43 -27.04 7.16
CA ALA A 451 9.23 -25.82 6.99
C ALA A 451 10.74 -26.11 6.97
N PHE A 452 11.23 -27.09 7.74
CA PHE A 452 12.63 -27.51 7.73
C PHE A 452 13.05 -28.23 6.44
N GLN A 453 12.12 -28.99 5.82
CA GLN A 453 12.38 -29.72 4.59
C GLN A 453 12.27 -28.82 3.35
N HIS A 454 11.27 -27.94 3.31
CA HIS A 454 10.86 -27.22 2.11
C HIS A 454 11.06 -25.71 2.16
N GLY A 455 11.44 -25.14 3.32
CA GLY A 455 11.67 -23.70 3.47
C GLY A 455 12.95 -23.22 2.77
N ASP A 456 13.07 -21.88 2.64
CA ASP A 456 14.35 -21.27 2.24
C ASP A 456 15.43 -21.53 3.31
N TYR A 457 16.71 -21.30 2.96
CA TYR A 457 17.85 -21.59 3.84
C TYR A 457 17.67 -21.03 5.26
N ARG A 458 17.20 -19.79 5.40
CA ARG A 458 17.01 -19.14 6.70
C ARG A 458 15.86 -19.78 7.48
N THR A 459 14.75 -20.05 6.81
CA THR A 459 13.55 -20.67 7.39
C THR A 459 13.87 -22.06 7.90
N ARG A 460 14.66 -22.84 7.16
CA ARG A 460 15.11 -24.17 7.59
C ARG A 460 15.91 -24.11 8.89
N GLN A 461 16.85 -23.18 9.00
CA GLN A 461 17.63 -23.01 10.24
C GLN A 461 16.77 -22.62 11.44
N ILE A 462 15.76 -21.78 11.24
CA ILE A 462 14.84 -21.37 12.30
C ILE A 462 13.92 -22.53 12.69
N ALA A 463 13.37 -23.25 11.71
CA ALA A 463 12.56 -24.44 11.95
C ALA A 463 13.33 -25.53 12.71
N GLU A 464 14.61 -25.74 12.38
CA GLU A 464 15.47 -26.67 13.13
C GLU A 464 15.64 -26.25 14.60
N ARG A 465 15.78 -24.95 14.87
CA ARG A 465 15.85 -24.43 16.25
C ARG A 465 14.53 -24.62 16.98
N ALA A 466 13.41 -24.31 16.34
CA ALA A 466 12.07 -24.53 16.89
C ALA A 466 11.86 -26.01 17.25
N LEU A 467 12.21 -26.94 16.36
CA LEU A 467 12.13 -28.38 16.62
C LEU A 467 12.98 -28.80 17.84
N LYS A 468 14.17 -28.23 18.01
CA LYS A 468 15.00 -28.49 19.20
C LYS A 468 14.35 -28.05 20.51
N HIS A 469 13.39 -27.13 20.51
CA HIS A 469 12.64 -26.78 21.71
C HIS A 469 11.54 -27.80 22.00
N VAL A 470 10.85 -28.26 20.95
CA VAL A 470 9.77 -29.25 21.03
C VAL A 470 10.30 -30.65 21.39
N ASP A 471 11.46 -31.03 20.88
CA ASP A 471 12.09 -32.35 21.11
C ASP A 471 12.78 -32.47 22.49
N LYS A 472 12.93 -31.37 23.24
CA LYS A 472 13.80 -31.27 24.42
C LYS A 472 13.17 -31.64 25.77
N ILE A 473 12.02 -32.32 25.82
CA ILE A 473 11.32 -32.61 27.10
C ILE A 473 12.28 -33.21 28.16
N PRO A 474 12.29 -32.69 29.41
CA PRO A 474 13.14 -33.17 30.50
C PRO A 474 12.74 -34.54 31.04
N ASN A 475 13.76 -35.32 31.44
CA ASN A 475 13.61 -36.57 32.20
C ASN A 475 13.04 -36.29 33.61
N PHE A 476 11.87 -36.85 33.92
CA PHE A 476 11.35 -36.89 35.30
C PHE A 476 12.01 -38.03 36.11
N SER A 477 13.29 -37.89 36.45
CA SER A 477 13.97 -38.77 37.42
C SER A 477 13.82 -38.29 38.87
N GLY A 478 12.92 -37.33 39.16
CA GLY A 478 12.71 -36.76 40.50
C GLY A 478 11.30 -36.91 41.09
N ILE A 479 10.36 -37.57 40.43
CA ILE A 479 8.94 -37.67 40.91
C ILE A 479 8.69 -38.92 41.78
N PHE A 480 9.63 -39.85 41.88
CA PHE A 480 9.51 -40.94 42.86
C PHE A 480 10.23 -40.56 44.16
N PRO A 481 9.53 -40.49 45.31
CA PRO A 481 10.22 -40.39 46.59
C PRO A 481 11.08 -41.65 46.75
N ASN A 482 12.33 -41.48 47.21
CA ASN A 482 13.15 -42.60 47.65
C ASN A 482 12.37 -43.40 48.68
N VAL A 483 11.91 -44.59 48.31
CA VAL A 483 11.37 -45.57 49.23
C VAL A 483 12.39 -46.70 49.33
N GLY A 484 13.06 -46.77 50.49
CA GLY A 484 13.72 -47.97 51.00
C GLY A 484 15.17 -48.14 50.60
#